data_AF-A0A5D3D8Z3-F1
#
_entry.id   AF-A0A5D3D8Z3-F1
#
_cell.length_a   1.000
_cell.length_b   1.000
_cell.length_c   1.000
_cell.angle_alpha   90.00
_cell.angle_beta   90.00
_cell.angle_gamma   90.00
#
_symmetry.space_group_name_H-M   'P 1'
#
loop_
_entity.id
_entity.type
_entity.pdbx_description
1 polymer ?
#
loop_
_entity_poly.entity_id
_entity_poly.type
_entity_poly.pdbx_seq_one_letter_code
_entity_poly.pdbx_strand_id
1 'polypeptide(L)'
;MKVLAEKLPELLDFPKDLVSLEASTKIQLKYLAEEMQAISKGLEKVVQELANSENDGPISETFCRTLKGFLSHAEAEVRSLASLYSNVGRNADALALYFGEDPARCPFEQVVSTLFNFVRMFVRAHEENCKQLEYEKKKAQKEAAEREKLKLGTAKKESGILMQTQF
;
A
#
# COMPACT_ATOMS: atom_id res chain seq x y z
N MET A 1 -13.81 -6.04 13.00
CA MET A 1 -13.27 -4.78 13.55
C MET A 1 -13.40 -4.68 15.05
N LYS A 2 -14.61 -4.64 15.63
CA LYS A 2 -14.80 -4.56 17.09
C LYS A 2 -14.03 -5.64 17.87
N VAL A 3 -14.10 -6.90 17.40
CA VAL A 3 -13.32 -8.01 17.98
C VAL A 3 -11.81 -7.80 17.92
N LEU A 4 -11.28 -7.20 16.84
CA LEU A 4 -9.85 -6.88 16.74
C LEU A 4 -9.48 -5.75 17.69
N ALA A 5 -10.28 -4.69 17.77
CA ALA A 5 -10.04 -3.59 18.71
C ALA A 5 -10.05 -4.05 20.18
N GLU A 6 -10.87 -5.06 20.51
CA GLU A 6 -10.97 -5.62 21.87
C GLU A 6 -9.89 -6.64 22.18
N LYS A 7 -9.49 -7.46 21.20
CA LYS A 7 -8.61 -8.62 21.44
C LYS A 7 -7.18 -8.47 20.94
N LEU A 8 -6.98 -7.71 19.86
CA LEU A 8 -5.72 -7.55 19.13
C LEU A 8 -5.60 -6.12 18.55
N PRO A 9 -5.59 -5.07 19.39
CA PRO A 9 -5.60 -3.68 18.94
C PRO A 9 -4.35 -3.30 18.11
N GLU A 10 -3.23 -3.98 18.31
CA GLU A 10 -2.00 -3.80 17.53
C GLU A 10 -2.19 -4.07 16.03
N LEU A 11 -3.16 -4.93 15.67
CA LEU A 11 -3.48 -5.23 14.28
C LEU A 11 -4.31 -4.12 13.61
N LEU A 12 -4.72 -3.07 14.31
CA LEU A 12 -5.45 -1.96 13.69
C LEU A 12 -4.54 -1.04 12.88
N ASP A 13 -3.25 -1.03 13.21
CA ASP A 13 -2.26 -0.11 12.66
C ASP A 13 -1.49 -0.66 11.45
N PHE A 14 -1.71 -1.92 11.07
CA PHE A 14 -1.04 -2.55 9.92
C PHE A 14 -1.16 -1.76 8.59
N PRO A 15 -2.21 -0.95 8.30
CA PRO A 15 -2.22 -0.16 7.08
C PRO A 15 -1.05 0.82 6.97
N LYS A 16 -0.46 1.22 8.11
CA LYS A 16 0.73 2.09 8.17
C LYS A 16 1.99 1.42 7.64
N ASP A 17 2.04 0.09 7.61
CA ASP A 17 3.15 -0.67 7.06
C ASP A 17 3.02 -0.86 5.53
N LEU A 18 1.85 -0.52 4.97
CA LEU A 18 1.50 -0.73 3.56
C LEU A 18 1.39 0.59 2.77
N VAL A 19 2.21 1.60 3.10
CA VAL A 19 2.15 2.95 2.49
C VAL A 19 2.33 2.95 0.98
N SER A 20 3.10 2.01 0.42
CA SER A 20 3.34 1.92 -1.02
C SER A 20 2.23 1.21 -1.77
N LEU A 21 1.26 0.60 -1.08
CA LEU A 21 0.27 -0.28 -1.68
C LEU A 21 -0.59 0.42 -2.75
N GLU A 22 -1.02 1.66 -2.48
CA GLU A 22 -1.77 2.44 -3.48
C GLU A 22 -0.94 2.70 -4.73
N ALA A 23 0.33 3.10 -4.57
CA ALA A 23 1.23 3.33 -5.70
C ALA A 23 1.49 2.03 -6.48
N SER A 24 1.60 0.89 -5.80
CA SER A 24 1.75 -0.42 -6.41
C SER A 24 0.58 -0.79 -7.32
N THR A 25 -0.64 -0.32 -7.03
CA THR A 25 -1.80 -0.57 -7.92
C THR A 25 -1.71 0.12 -9.28
N LYS A 26 -0.83 1.10 -9.43
CA LYS A 26 -0.63 1.87 -10.67
C LYS A 26 0.45 1.26 -11.57
N ILE A 27 1.22 0.31 -11.04
CA ILE A 27 2.27 -0.38 -11.80
C ILE A 27 1.61 -1.36 -12.77
N GLN A 28 2.12 -1.41 -13.99
CA GLN A 28 1.74 -2.40 -14.99
C GLN A 28 3.00 -3.13 -15.46
N LEU A 29 3.14 -4.41 -15.08
CA LEU A 29 4.32 -5.22 -15.38
C LEU A 29 4.50 -5.45 -16.87
N LYS A 30 3.41 -5.40 -17.63
CA LYS A 30 3.45 -5.44 -19.10
C LYS A 30 4.28 -4.28 -19.67
N TYR A 31 4.02 -3.04 -19.25
CA TYR A 31 4.78 -1.89 -19.74
C TYR A 31 6.24 -1.95 -19.31
N LEU A 32 6.50 -2.45 -18.10
CA LEU A 32 7.87 -2.66 -17.64
C LEU A 32 8.62 -3.68 -18.52
N ALA A 33 7.95 -4.76 -18.95
CA ALA A 33 8.51 -5.73 -19.88
C ALA A 33 8.78 -5.13 -21.26
N GLU A 34 7.85 -4.33 -21.79
CA GLU A 34 7.99 -3.63 -23.07
C GLU A 34 9.18 -2.65 -23.06
N GLU A 35 9.34 -1.86 -22.00
CA GLU A 35 10.47 -0.94 -21.83
C GLU A 35 11.81 -1.69 -21.69
N MET A 36 11.84 -2.78 -20.91
CA MET A 36 13.04 -3.61 -20.76
C MET A 36 13.49 -4.20 -22.12
N GLN A 37 12.53 -4.66 -22.92
CA GLN A 37 12.80 -5.16 -24.27
C GLN A 37 13.29 -4.04 -25.19
N ALA A 38 12.68 -2.85 -25.14
CA ALA A 38 13.06 -1.70 -25.95
C ALA A 38 14.50 -1.26 -25.65
N ILE A 39 14.86 -1.17 -24.37
CA ILE A 39 16.22 -0.83 -23.92
C ILE A 39 17.23 -1.87 -24.38
N SER A 40 16.93 -3.17 -24.20
CA SER A 40 17.82 -4.27 -24.62
C SER A 40 18.07 -4.23 -26.13
N LYS A 41 17.02 -4.07 -26.92
CA LYS A 41 17.11 -3.95 -28.38
C LYS A 41 17.83 -2.67 -28.82
N GLY A 42 17.68 -1.58 -28.08
CA GLY A 42 18.42 -0.34 -28.30
C GLY A 42 19.92 -0.57 -28.15
N LEU A 43 20.33 -1.24 -27.07
CA LEU A 43 21.73 -1.56 -26.80
C LEU A 43 22.31 -2.49 -27.88
N GLU A 44 21.59 -3.54 -28.28
CA GLU A 44 21.98 -4.45 -29.37
C GLU A 44 22.27 -3.69 -30.68
N LYS A 45 21.41 -2.72 -31.03
CA LYS A 45 21.63 -1.89 -32.22
C LYS A 45 22.88 -1.03 -32.10
N VAL A 46 23.17 -0.48 -30.92
CA VAL A 46 24.39 0.30 -30.70
C VAL A 46 25.64 -0.56 -30.82
N VAL A 47 25.60 -1.79 -30.29
CA VAL A 47 26.69 -2.77 -30.46
C VAL A 47 26.89 -3.13 -31.94
N GLN A 48 25.81 -3.36 -32.68
CA GLN A 48 25.89 -3.64 -34.12
C GLN A 48 26.45 -2.45 -34.90
N GLU A 49 26.04 -1.23 -34.56
CA GLU A 49 26.56 -0.01 -35.21
C GLU A 49 28.06 0.13 -34.98
N LEU A 50 28.55 -0.11 -33.76
CA LEU A 50 29.98 -0.11 -33.48
C LEU A 50 30.72 -1.12 -34.38
N ALA A 51 30.21 -2.35 -34.47
CA ALA A 51 30.82 -3.40 -35.29
C ALA A 51 30.85 -3.05 -36.79
N ASN A 52 29.81 -2.36 -37.27
CA ASN A 52 29.75 -1.88 -38.65
C ASN A 52 30.79 -0.77 -38.88
N SER A 53 30.81 0.24 -38.00
CA SER A 53 31.66 1.43 -38.16
C SER A 53 33.16 1.16 -38.04
N GLU A 54 33.58 0.06 -37.41
CA GLU A 54 34.99 -0.36 -37.38
C GLU A 54 35.56 -0.62 -38.79
N ASN A 55 34.69 -0.89 -39.79
CA ASN A 55 35.10 -1.13 -41.17
C ASN A 55 35.15 0.14 -42.04
N ASP A 56 34.73 1.30 -41.52
CA ASP A 56 34.62 2.55 -42.29
C ASP A 56 35.98 3.29 -42.44
N GLY A 57 37.05 2.76 -41.86
CA GLY A 57 38.39 3.35 -41.94
C GLY A 57 38.57 4.59 -41.05
N PRO A 58 39.57 5.45 -41.32
CA PRO A 58 39.98 6.52 -40.39
C PRO A 58 38.89 7.56 -40.07
N ILE A 59 37.88 7.70 -40.94
CA ILE A 59 36.80 8.67 -40.75
C ILE A 59 35.89 8.34 -39.56
N SER A 60 35.80 7.07 -39.15
CA SER A 60 34.97 6.62 -38.03
C SER A 60 35.73 6.49 -36.70
N GLU A 61 37.03 6.79 -36.64
CA GLU A 61 37.87 6.54 -35.45
C GLU A 61 37.35 7.26 -34.20
N THR A 62 37.00 8.55 -34.34
CA THR A 62 36.43 9.35 -33.24
C THR A 62 35.08 8.82 -32.79
N PHE A 63 34.24 8.39 -33.75
CA PHE A 63 32.94 7.80 -33.46
C PHE A 63 33.10 6.48 -32.68
N CYS A 64 33.91 5.55 -33.18
CA CYS A 64 34.14 4.25 -32.55
C CYS A 64 34.69 4.41 -31.11
N ARG A 65 35.65 5.33 -30.91
CA ARG A 65 36.21 5.62 -29.58
C ARG A 65 35.14 6.12 -28.61
N THR A 66 34.32 7.07 -29.05
CA THR A 66 33.23 7.65 -28.24
C THR A 66 32.17 6.59 -27.93
N LEU A 67 31.80 5.80 -28.93
CA LEU A 67 30.78 4.77 -28.80
C LEU A 67 31.21 3.63 -27.87
N LYS A 68 32.48 3.22 -27.92
CA LYS A 68 33.08 2.26 -26.95
C LYS A 68 32.98 2.79 -25.52
N GLY A 69 33.28 4.07 -25.32
CA GLY A 69 33.12 4.74 -24.03
C GLY A 69 31.67 4.71 -23.53
N PHE A 70 30.72 5.09 -24.39
CA PHE A 70 29.29 5.02 -24.09
C PHE A 70 28.83 3.59 -23.76
N LEU A 71 29.17 2.61 -24.61
CA LEU A 71 28.76 1.21 -24.46
C LEU A 71 29.21 0.61 -23.12
N SER A 72 30.44 0.89 -22.69
CA SER A 72 30.93 0.38 -21.40
C SER A 72 30.05 0.78 -20.22
N HIS A 73 29.49 2.00 -20.23
CA HIS A 73 28.57 2.48 -19.20
C HIS A 73 27.16 1.93 -19.41
N ALA A 74 26.65 2.00 -20.64
CA ALA A 74 25.30 1.56 -20.98
C ALA A 74 25.09 0.07 -20.69
N GLU A 75 26.07 -0.79 -21.00
CA GLU A 75 26.02 -2.22 -20.69
C GLU A 75 25.95 -2.50 -19.19
N ALA A 76 26.67 -1.73 -18.37
CA ALA A 76 26.63 -1.86 -16.91
C ALA A 76 25.24 -1.47 -16.36
N GLU A 77 24.68 -0.36 -16.83
CA GLU A 77 23.34 0.10 -16.45
C GLU A 77 22.25 -0.89 -16.90
N VAL A 78 22.29 -1.38 -18.14
CA VAL A 78 21.33 -2.36 -18.65
C VAL A 78 21.41 -3.69 -17.89
N ARG A 79 22.61 -4.13 -17.50
CA ARG A 79 22.79 -5.30 -16.64
C ARG A 79 22.18 -5.11 -15.25
N SER A 80 22.39 -3.94 -14.65
CA SER A 80 21.79 -3.57 -13.37
C SER A 80 20.26 -3.57 -13.45
N LEU A 81 19.72 -2.93 -14.50
CA LEU A 81 18.28 -2.88 -14.77
C LEU A 81 17.69 -4.28 -14.99
N ALA A 82 18.37 -5.15 -15.74
CA ALA A 82 17.94 -6.54 -15.96
C ALA A 82 17.85 -7.32 -14.63
N SER A 83 18.81 -7.11 -13.72
CA SER A 83 18.77 -7.72 -12.39
C SER A 83 17.59 -7.20 -11.56
N LEU A 84 17.32 -5.89 -11.59
CA LEU A 84 16.16 -5.30 -10.91
C LEU A 84 14.85 -5.83 -11.49
N TYR A 85 14.72 -5.88 -12.81
CA TYR A 85 13.56 -6.42 -13.51
C TYR A 85 13.29 -7.89 -13.12
N SER A 86 14.34 -8.73 -13.10
CA SER A 86 14.22 -10.12 -12.65
C SER A 86 13.76 -10.23 -11.19
N ASN A 87 14.26 -9.35 -10.31
CA ASN A 87 13.81 -9.30 -8.91
C ASN A 87 12.34 -8.91 -8.79
N VAL A 88 11.87 -7.94 -9.59
CA VAL A 88 10.45 -7.55 -9.63
C VAL A 88 9.57 -8.74 -10.03
N GLY A 89 9.94 -9.47 -11.09
CA GLY A 89 9.21 -10.67 -11.52
C GLY A 89 9.12 -11.73 -10.42
N ARG A 90 10.26 -12.07 -9.79
CA ARG A 90 10.28 -13.05 -8.69
C ARG A 90 9.46 -12.61 -7.48
N ASN A 91 9.49 -11.31 -7.13
CA ASN A 91 8.72 -10.78 -6.01
C ASN A 91 7.21 -10.76 -6.31
N ALA A 92 6.83 -10.44 -7.54
CA ALA A 92 5.44 -10.51 -7.99
C ALA A 92 4.90 -11.95 -7.89
N ASP A 93 5.66 -12.93 -8.39
CA ASP A 93 5.29 -14.34 -8.28
C ASP A 93 5.21 -14.81 -6.82
N ALA A 94 6.20 -14.43 -6.01
CA ALA A 94 6.23 -14.77 -4.59
C ALA A 94 5.03 -14.19 -3.82
N LEU A 95 4.57 -12.98 -4.19
CA LEU A 95 3.40 -12.37 -3.58
C LEU A 95 2.13 -13.17 -3.88
N ALA A 96 1.93 -13.59 -5.13
CA ALA A 96 0.79 -14.44 -5.49
C ALA A 96 0.85 -15.79 -4.73
N LEU A 97 2.01 -16.44 -4.71
CA LEU A 97 2.23 -17.69 -3.98
C LEU A 97 1.97 -17.56 -2.48
N TYR A 98 2.37 -16.45 -1.86
CA TYR A 98 2.15 -16.19 -0.43
C TYR A 98 0.66 -16.20 -0.07
N PHE A 99 -0.20 -15.71 -0.96
CA PHE A 99 -1.65 -15.74 -0.81
C PHE A 99 -2.30 -17.04 -1.29
N GLY A 100 -1.51 -18.03 -1.72
CA GLY A 100 -2.00 -19.31 -2.23
C GLY A 100 -2.55 -19.24 -3.66
N GLU A 101 -2.25 -18.17 -4.38
CA GLU A 101 -2.64 -17.99 -5.78
C GLU A 101 -1.58 -18.56 -6.74
N ASP A 102 -2.02 -18.91 -7.94
CA ASP A 102 -1.12 -19.28 -9.04
C ASP A 102 -0.66 -18.00 -9.78
N PRO A 103 0.65 -17.68 -9.80
CA PRO A 103 1.17 -16.49 -10.50
C PRO A 103 0.82 -16.44 -11.99
N ALA A 104 0.63 -17.59 -12.64
CA ALA A 104 0.25 -17.65 -14.05
C ALA A 104 -1.21 -17.25 -14.29
N ARG A 105 -2.04 -17.25 -13.25
CA ARG A 105 -3.49 -17.00 -13.31
C ARG A 105 -3.92 -15.76 -12.53
N CYS A 106 -3.11 -15.33 -11.55
CA CYS A 106 -3.36 -14.17 -10.73
C CYS A 106 -2.18 -13.19 -10.88
N PRO A 107 -2.27 -12.23 -11.83
CA PRO A 107 -1.20 -11.28 -12.07
C PRO A 107 -1.02 -10.34 -10.87
N PHE A 108 0.19 -9.79 -10.74
CA PHE A 108 0.57 -8.85 -9.70
C PHE A 108 -0.47 -7.75 -9.46
N GLU A 109 -0.96 -7.13 -10.53
CA GLU A 109 -1.92 -6.03 -10.51
C GLU A 109 -3.24 -6.44 -9.81
N GLN A 110 -3.69 -7.68 -10.03
CA GLN A 110 -4.88 -8.21 -9.38
C GLN A 110 -4.65 -8.42 -7.88
N VAL A 111 -3.49 -8.97 -7.50
CA VAL A 111 -3.15 -9.21 -6.08
C VAL A 111 -3.09 -7.88 -5.32
N VAL A 112 -2.35 -6.89 -5.83
CA VAL A 112 -2.22 -5.59 -5.16
C VAL A 112 -3.51 -4.80 -5.16
N SER A 113 -4.34 -4.89 -6.21
CA SER A 113 -5.66 -4.27 -6.24
C SER A 113 -6.60 -4.87 -5.20
N THR A 114 -6.61 -6.20 -5.08
CA THR A 114 -7.41 -6.91 -4.07
C THR A 114 -6.98 -6.49 -2.67
N LEU A 115 -5.68 -6.51 -2.39
CA LEU A 115 -5.13 -6.11 -1.09
C LEU A 115 -5.42 -4.64 -0.78
N PHE A 116 -5.26 -3.74 -1.75
CA PHE A 116 -5.57 -2.32 -1.59
C PHE A 116 -7.04 -2.08 -1.26
N ASN A 117 -7.95 -2.75 -1.96
CA ASN A 117 -9.37 -2.66 -1.69
C ASN A 117 -9.71 -3.18 -0.28
N PHE A 118 -9.11 -4.29 0.14
CA PHE A 118 -9.24 -4.81 1.50
C PHE A 118 -8.79 -3.78 2.54
N VAL A 119 -7.58 -3.24 2.41
CA VAL A 119 -7.03 -2.25 3.35
C VAL A 119 -7.93 -1.01 3.42
N ARG A 120 -8.40 -0.50 2.27
CA ARG A 120 -9.32 0.64 2.23
C ARG A 120 -10.64 0.37 2.94
N MET A 121 -11.22 -0.81 2.71
CA MET A 121 -12.45 -1.22 3.39
C MET A 121 -12.24 -1.41 4.89
N PHE A 122 -11.09 -1.97 5.28
CA PHE A 122 -10.69 -2.14 6.67
C PHE A 122 -10.60 -0.79 7.39
N VAL A 123 -9.84 0.17 6.85
CA VAL A 123 -9.70 1.52 7.44
C VAL A 123 -11.06 2.19 7.60
N ARG A 124 -11.90 2.17 6.55
CA ARG A 124 -13.24 2.74 6.60
C ARG A 124 -14.11 2.11 7.69
N ALA A 125 -14.13 0.77 7.76
CA ALA A 125 -14.89 0.07 8.79
C ALA A 125 -14.35 0.36 10.19
N HIS A 126 -13.05 0.56 10.35
CA HIS A 126 -12.47 0.94 11.64
C HIS A 126 -12.95 2.33 12.08
N GLU A 127 -12.87 3.32 11.19
CA GLU A 127 -13.34 4.69 11.45
C GLU A 127 -14.83 4.74 11.80
N GLU A 128 -15.66 4.00 11.05
CA GLU A 128 -17.11 3.91 11.31
C GLU A 128 -17.39 3.31 12.70
N ASN A 129 -16.63 2.28 13.11
CA ASN A 129 -16.76 1.70 14.45
C ASN A 129 -16.33 2.67 15.57
N CYS A 130 -15.24 3.42 15.37
CA CYS A 130 -14.80 4.43 16.34
C CYS A 130 -15.85 5.52 16.52
N LYS A 131 -16.42 6.05 15.43
CA LYS A 131 -17.50 7.04 15.48
C LYS A 131 -18.73 6.51 16.22
N GLN A 132 -19.12 5.26 15.95
CA GLN A 132 -20.26 4.63 16.62
C GLN A 132 -20.01 4.45 18.13
N LEU A 133 -18.82 3.99 18.52
CA LEU A 133 -18.43 3.85 19.93
C LEU A 133 -18.44 5.19 20.67
N GLU A 134 -17.92 6.24 20.05
CA GLU A 134 -17.96 7.59 20.62
C GLU A 134 -19.39 8.10 20.80
N TYR A 135 -20.26 7.86 19.81
CA TYR A 135 -21.67 8.23 19.88
C TYR A 135 -22.39 7.49 21.01
N GLU A 136 -22.21 6.17 21.11
CA GLU A 136 -22.80 5.33 22.17
C GLU A 136 -22.31 5.76 23.56
N LYS A 137 -21.01 6.05 23.71
CA LYS A 137 -20.44 6.55 24.98
C LYS A 137 -21.05 7.89 25.39
N LYS A 138 -21.21 8.83 24.45
CA LYS A 138 -21.86 10.13 24.70
C LYS A 138 -23.33 9.97 25.09
N LYS A 139 -24.06 9.07 24.42
CA LYS A 139 -25.47 8.78 24.74
C LYS A 139 -25.61 8.18 26.14
N ALA A 140 -24.80 7.17 26.47
CA ALA A 140 -24.80 6.53 27.79
C ALA A 140 -24.47 7.52 28.92
N GLN A 141 -23.51 8.44 28.70
CA GLN A 141 -23.18 9.48 29.67
C GLN A 141 -24.33 10.46 29.90
N LYS A 142 -25.04 10.89 28.83
CA LYS A 142 -26.22 11.75 28.95
C LYS A 142 -27.34 11.06 29.72
N GLU A 143 -27.66 9.82 29.37
CA GLU A 143 -28.70 9.03 30.05
C GLU A 143 -28.36 8.77 31.53
N ALA A 144 -27.08 8.52 31.84
CA ALA A 144 -26.62 8.38 33.23
C ALA A 144 -26.78 9.70 34.02
N ALA A 145 -26.41 10.84 33.43
CA ALA A 145 -26.55 12.14 34.06
C ALA A 145 -28.03 12.53 34.30
N GLU A 146 -28.93 12.19 33.38
CA GLU A 146 -30.37 12.40 33.55
C GLU A 146 -30.97 11.51 34.66
N ARG A 147 -30.58 10.23 34.71
CA ARG A 147 -30.99 9.31 35.78
C ARG A 147 -30.52 9.78 37.16
N GLU A 148 -29.29 10.29 37.27
CA GLU A 148 -28.75 10.88 38.50
C GLU A 148 -29.56 12.11 38.93
N LYS A 149 -29.85 13.04 38.01
CA LYS A 149 -30.68 14.23 38.30
C LYS A 149 -32.08 13.86 38.80
N LEU A 150 -32.72 12.87 38.20
CA LEU A 150 -34.03 12.37 38.62
C LEU A 150 -33.97 11.81 40.04
N LYS A 151 -32.97 10.98 40.37
CA LYS A 151 -32.79 10.42 41.72
C LYS A 151 -32.58 11.50 42.78
N LEU A 152 -31.74 12.50 42.50
CA LEU A 152 -31.50 13.65 43.38
C LEU A 152 -32.76 14.50 43.58
N GLY A 153 -33.59 14.66 42.55
CA GLY A 153 -34.88 15.34 42.62
C GLY A 153 -35.90 14.62 43.51
N THR A 154 -35.99 13.29 43.39
CA THR A 154 -36.89 12.46 44.20
C THR A 154 -36.46 12.42 45.67
N ALA A 155 -35.16 12.27 45.94
CA ALA A 155 -34.63 12.27 47.31
C ALA A 155 -34.86 13.61 48.04
N LYS A 156 -34.76 14.75 47.32
CA LYS A 156 -35.11 16.07 47.87
C LYS A 156 -36.60 16.23 48.16
N LYS A 157 -37.48 15.64 47.32
CA LYS A 157 -38.93 15.64 47.55
C LYS A 157 -39.31 14.80 48.77
N GLU A 158 -38.74 13.61 48.90
CA GLU A 158 -38.97 12.73 50.06
C GLU A 158 -38.48 13.35 51.36
N SER A 159 -37.29 13.97 51.36
CA SER A 159 -36.78 14.73 52.52
C SER A 159 -37.66 15.92 52.90
N GLY A 160 -38.25 16.61 51.92
CA GLY A 160 -39.15 17.74 52.18
C GLY A 160 -40.51 17.30 52.76
N ILE A 161 -41.04 16.16 52.30
CA ILE A 161 -42.29 15.58 52.82
C ILE A 161 -42.10 15.05 54.25
N LEU A 162 -40.95 14.42 54.55
CA LEU A 162 -40.64 13.93 55.89
C LEU A 162 -40.48 15.07 56.92
N MET A 163 -39.95 16.22 56.51
CA MET A 163 -39.84 17.40 57.38
C MET A 163 -41.19 18.10 57.63
N GLN A 164 -42.16 17.97 56.72
CA GLN A 164 -43.49 18.57 56.88
C GLN A 164 -44.46 17.75 57.72
N THR A 165 -44.16 16.47 58.00
CA THR A 165 -45.02 15.57 58.78
C THR A 165 -44.65 15.46 60.27
N GLN A 166 -43.67 16.25 60.73
CA GLN A 166 -43.18 16.24 62.12
C GLN A 166 -43.68 17.41 63.01
N PHE A 167 -44.75 18.13 62.60
CA PHE A 167 -45.39 19.16 63.42
C PHE A 167 -46.91 19.00 63.45
#